data_AF-A0A087E4C8-F1
#
_entry.id   AF-A0A087E4C8-F1
#
_cell.length_a   1.000
_cell.length_b   1.000
_cell.length_c   1.000
_cell.angle_alpha   90.00
_cell.angle_beta   90.00
_cell.angle_gamma   90.00
#
_symmetry.space_group_name_H-M   'P 1'
#
loop_
_entity.id
_entity.type
_entity.pdbx_description
1 polymer ?
#
loop_
_entity_poly.entity_id
_entity_poly.type
_entity_poly.pdbx_seq_one_letter_code
_entity_poly.pdbx_strand_id
1 'polypeptide(L)'
;MPIVRFGSTHNSTNDDGVIHIQIDNPTGRRPDAAFVDLTPSIDDFPGRIYDLIVFQWDVAYINVRVRRTDTNAWAGRGQGLNVSWMCLWSR
;
A
#
# COMPACT_ATOMS: atom_id res chain seq x y z
N MET A 1 -20.06 -1.08 -17.27
CA MET A 1 -18.77 -0.42 -17.51
C MET A 1 -17.98 -0.59 -16.23
N PRO A 2 -16.73 -1.05 -16.29
CA PRO A 2 -15.90 -1.13 -15.10
C PRO A 2 -15.71 0.27 -14.52
N ILE A 3 -15.67 0.36 -13.18
CA ILE A 3 -15.29 1.58 -12.47
C ILE A 3 -13.83 1.44 -12.09
N VAL A 4 -13.04 2.47 -12.37
CA VAL A 4 -11.64 2.56 -11.98
C VAL A 4 -11.46 3.79 -11.10
N ARG A 5 -10.81 3.61 -9.96
CA ARG A 5 -10.36 4.71 -9.09
C ARG A 5 -8.86 4.62 -8.88
N PHE A 6 -8.25 5.79 -8.74
CA PHE A 6 -6.83 5.94 -8.45
C PHE A 6 -6.67 7.01 -7.39
N GLY A 7 -5.55 6.93 -6.69
CA GLY A 7 -5.16 7.96 -5.73
C GLY A 7 -3.73 7.78 -5.29
N SER A 8 -3.25 8.78 -4.57
CA SER A 8 -1.92 8.77 -3.98
C SER A 8 -1.95 9.41 -2.62
N THR A 9 -1.11 8.94 -1.71
CA THR A 9 -0.95 9.50 -0.39
C THR A 9 0.49 9.32 0.10
N HIS A 10 0.88 10.11 1.09
CA HIS A 10 2.07 9.86 1.88
C HIS A 10 1.66 9.20 3.19
N ASN A 11 2.28 8.07 3.54
CA ASN A 11 1.96 7.38 4.77
C ASN A 11 3.20 6.69 5.36
N SER A 12 3.10 6.21 6.60
CA SER A 12 4.20 5.54 7.28
C SER A 12 3.78 4.17 7.82
N THR A 13 4.76 3.29 7.97
CA THR A 13 4.57 1.95 8.53
C THR A 13 4.24 2.00 10.02
N ASN A 14 3.42 1.06 10.50
CA ASN A 14 3.24 0.78 11.92
C ASN A 14 4.32 -0.18 12.46
N ASP A 15 4.20 -0.63 13.72
CA ASP A 15 5.15 -1.54 14.37
C ASP A 15 5.28 -2.92 13.68
N ASP A 16 4.30 -3.30 12.86
CA ASP A 16 4.29 -4.54 12.08
C ASP A 16 4.79 -4.36 10.64
N GLY A 17 5.24 -3.16 10.26
CA GLY A 17 5.62 -2.83 8.89
C GLY A 17 4.45 -2.68 7.93
N VAL A 18 3.24 -2.47 8.46
CA VAL A 18 2.00 -2.34 7.67
C VAL A 18 1.70 -0.86 7.41
N ILE A 19 1.24 -0.58 6.20
CA ILE A 19 0.67 0.70 5.80
C ILE A 19 -0.81 0.48 5.49
N HIS A 20 -1.64 1.38 6.01
CA HIS A 20 -3.07 1.43 5.71
C HIS A 20 -3.35 2.48 4.64
N ILE A 21 -3.96 2.10 3.52
CA ILE A 21 -4.24 2.98 2.40
C ILE A 21 -5.74 3.08 2.27
N GLN A 22 -6.32 4.23 2.63
CA GLN A 22 -7.73 4.48 2.42
C GLN A 22 -8.00 4.69 0.92
N ILE A 23 -9.04 4.05 0.39
CA ILE A 23 -9.45 4.16 -1.01
C ILE A 23 -10.80 4.86 -1.13
N ASP A 24 -10.97 5.64 -2.21
CA ASP A 24 -12.28 6.14 -2.61
C ASP A 24 -13.05 5.00 -3.31
N ASN A 25 -14.13 4.52 -2.68
CA ASN A 25 -14.96 3.45 -3.22
C ASN A 25 -16.40 3.93 -3.48
N PRO A 26 -16.77 4.18 -4.74
CA PRO A 26 -18.12 4.64 -5.08
C PRO A 26 -19.17 3.52 -5.12
N THR A 27 -18.77 2.25 -4.94
CA THR A 27 -19.63 1.08 -5.18
C THR A 27 -20.16 0.41 -3.92
N GLY A 28 -19.54 0.69 -2.75
CA GLY A 28 -19.83 0.00 -1.50
C GLY A 28 -19.42 -1.48 -1.46
N ARG A 29 -18.73 -1.99 -2.48
CA ARG A 29 -18.24 -3.38 -2.58
C ARG A 29 -16.72 -3.43 -2.63
N ARG A 30 -16.11 -4.54 -2.20
CA ARG A 30 -14.65 -4.73 -2.32
C ARG A 30 -14.24 -4.65 -3.81
N PRO A 31 -13.11 -3.98 -4.14
CA PRO A 31 -12.53 -4.03 -5.50
C PRO A 31 -12.29 -5.47 -5.96
N ASP A 32 -12.55 -5.74 -7.24
CA ASP A 32 -12.20 -7.01 -7.87
C ASP A 32 -10.68 -7.15 -8.06
N ALA A 33 -10.01 -6.02 -8.32
CA ALA A 33 -8.57 -5.93 -8.35
C ALA A 33 -8.09 -4.64 -7.69
N ALA A 34 -6.96 -4.74 -6.99
CA ALA A 34 -6.24 -3.62 -6.41
C ALA A 34 -4.77 -3.71 -6.78
N PHE A 35 -4.20 -2.59 -7.21
CA PHE A 35 -2.79 -2.44 -7.51
C PHE A 35 -2.24 -1.34 -6.62
N VAL A 36 -1.05 -1.56 -6.08
CA VAL A 36 -0.35 -0.58 -5.26
C VAL A 36 1.07 -0.47 -5.75
N ASP A 37 1.51 0.76 -5.92
CA ASP A 37 2.90 1.12 -6.13
C ASP A 37 3.37 1.92 -4.92
N LEU A 38 4.55 1.57 -4.39
CA LEU A 38 5.15 2.26 -3.26
C LEU A 38 6.54 2.74 -3.64
N THR A 39 6.81 4.01 -3.37
CA THR A 39 8.15 4.59 -3.46
C THR A 39 8.61 4.99 -2.06
N PRO A 40 9.69 4.39 -1.53
CA PRO A 40 10.22 4.77 -0.23
C PRO A 40 10.69 6.23 -0.19
N SER A 41 10.48 6.90 0.94
CA SER A 41 11.19 8.13 1.24
C SER A 41 12.67 7.82 1.42
N ILE A 42 13.54 8.60 0.76
CA ILE A 42 14.98 8.33 0.69
C ILE A 42 15.62 8.27 2.08
N ASP A 43 15.15 9.13 2.99
CA ASP A 43 15.74 9.28 4.33
C ASP A 43 15.34 8.16 5.28
N ASP A 44 14.13 7.61 5.12
CA ASP A 44 13.61 6.55 5.99
C ASP A 44 14.06 5.16 5.56
N PHE A 45 14.42 5.01 4.29
CA PHE A 45 14.80 3.75 3.67
C PHE A 45 16.17 3.87 2.96
N PRO A 46 17.25 4.05 3.74
CA PRO A 46 18.59 4.18 3.17
C PRO A 46 19.00 2.87 2.48
N GLY A 47 19.06 2.91 1.15
CA GLY A 47 19.29 1.74 0.30
C GLY A 47 17.97 1.05 -0.07
N ARG A 48 17.76 0.82 -1.37
CA ARG A 48 16.52 0.31 -2.00
C ARG A 48 16.19 -1.16 -1.67
N ILE A 49 16.24 -1.55 -0.41
CA ILE A 49 16.33 -2.94 0.05
C ILE A 49 15.00 -3.35 0.69
N TYR A 50 13.91 -3.36 -0.10
CA TYR A 50 12.57 -3.70 0.38
C TYR A 50 11.79 -4.58 -0.60
N ASP A 51 11.17 -5.62 -0.06
CA ASP A 51 10.17 -6.43 -0.75
C ASP A 51 8.79 -5.92 -0.32
N LEU A 52 7.93 -5.73 -1.31
CA LEU A 52 6.57 -5.27 -1.12
C LEU A 52 5.64 -6.47 -1.19
N ILE A 53 4.97 -6.79 -0.09
CA ILE A 53 3.98 -7.87 -0.06
C ILE A 53 2.60 -7.22 0.08
N VAL A 54 1.88 -7.13 -1.05
CA VAL A 54 0.47 -6.73 -1.08
C VAL A 54 -0.33 -7.82 -0.39
N PHE A 55 -0.95 -7.51 0.74
CA PHE A 55 -1.47 -8.53 1.65
C PHE A 55 -2.99 -8.59 1.69
N GLN A 56 -3.68 -7.46 1.60
CA GLN A 56 -5.13 -7.43 1.80
C GLN A 56 -5.78 -6.16 1.25
N TRP A 57 -6.97 -6.27 0.67
CA TRP A 57 -7.84 -5.12 0.41
C TRP A 57 -9.29 -5.47 0.73
N ASP A 58 -10.06 -4.44 1.09
CA ASP A 58 -11.47 -4.53 1.44
C ASP A 58 -12.25 -3.34 0.84
N VAL A 59 -13.51 -3.15 1.24
CA VAL A 59 -14.40 -2.11 0.74
C VAL A 59 -13.78 -0.71 0.83
N ALA A 60 -13.05 -0.37 1.89
CA ALA A 60 -12.60 1.01 2.13
C ALA A 60 -11.08 1.19 2.16
N TYR A 61 -10.30 0.11 2.07
CA TYR A 61 -8.85 0.20 2.25
C TYR A 61 -8.06 -0.90 1.55
N ILE A 62 -6.76 -0.65 1.41
CA ILE A 62 -5.73 -1.61 1.05
C ILE A 62 -4.67 -1.59 2.16
N ASN A 63 -4.27 -2.77 2.63
CA ASN A 63 -3.14 -2.93 3.54
C ASN A 63 -1.95 -3.55 2.79
N VAL A 64 -0.80 -2.90 2.90
CA VAL A 64 0.47 -3.40 2.36
C VAL A 64 1.45 -3.60 3.49
N ARG A 65 2.18 -4.72 3.46
CA ARG A 65 3.24 -4.98 4.43
C ARG A 65 4.60 -4.87 3.76
N VAL A 66 5.49 -4.12 4.38
CA VAL A 66 6.82 -3.81 3.85
C VAL A 66 7.86 -4.61 4.60
N ARG A 67 8.66 -5.37 3.86
CA ARG A 67 9.74 -6.18 4.41
C ARG A 67 11.08 -5.65 3.94
N ARG A 68 12.07 -5.63 4.82
CA ARG A 68 13.47 -5.38 4.47
C ARG A 68 14.07 -6.60 3.79
N THR A 69 14.77 -6.43 2.67
CA THR A 69 15.40 -7.56 1.95
C THR A 69 16.77 -7.95 2.50
N ASP A 70 17.45 -7.09 3.25
CA ASP A 70 18.77 -7.37 3.86
C ASP A 70 18.67 -8.28 5.09
N THR A 71 17.69 -7.99 5.93
CA THR A 71 17.51 -8.57 7.26
C THR A 71 16.34 -9.54 7.30
N ASN A 72 15.52 -9.55 6.24
CA ASN A 72 14.30 -10.34 6.17
C ASN A 72 13.27 -9.97 7.27
N ALA A 73 13.47 -8.83 7.94
CA ALA A 73 12.61 -8.32 9.00
C ALA A 73 11.51 -7.41 8.42
N TRP A 74 10.41 -7.24 9.15
CA TRP A 74 9.40 -6.25 8.81
C TRP A 74 9.95 -4.83 9.02
N ALA A 75 9.50 -3.88 8.20
CA ALA A 75 9.86 -2.48 8.38
C ALA A 75 9.40 -2.01 9.77
N GLY A 76 10.27 -1.25 10.46
CA GLY A 76 9.91 -0.65 11.74
C GLY A 76 8.87 0.44 11.59
N ARG A 77 8.35 0.95 12.70
CA ARG A 77 7.37 2.05 12.71
C ARG A 77 7.96 3.37 12.19
N GLY A 78 7.12 4.15 11.52
CA GLY A 78 7.40 5.53 11.15
C GLY A 78 8.19 5.68 9.85
N GLN A 79 8.37 4.61 9.08
CA GLN A 79 9.13 4.67 7.83
C GLN A 79 8.22 5.18 6.71
N GLY A 80 8.51 6.37 6.19
CA GLY A 80 7.67 7.10 5.25
C GLY A 80 7.73 6.57 3.81
N LEU A 81 6.56 6.43 3.19
CA LEU A 81 6.37 5.94 1.83
C LEU A 81 5.40 6.83 1.06
N ASN A 82 5.77 7.13 -0.18
CA ASN A 82 4.82 7.63 -1.16
C ASN A 82 4.08 6.44 -1.75
N VAL A 83 2.76 6.52 -1.71
CA VAL A 83 1.87 5.43 -2.10
C VAL A 83 1.04 5.90 -3.27
N SER A 84 0.96 5.10 -4.33
CA SER A 84 -0.04 5.23 -5.38
C SER A 84 -0.85 3.95 -5.48
N TRP A 85 -2.14 4.06 -5.74
CA TRP A 85 -3.03 2.92 -5.81
C TRP A 85 -4.02 3.03 -6.97
N MET A 86 -4.48 1.88 -7.44
CA MET A 86 -5.54 1.74 -8.43
C MET A 86 -6.47 0.60 -8.03
N CYS A 87 -7.78 0.86 -8.02
CA CYS A 87 -8.82 -0.13 -7.76
C CYS A 87 -9.74 -0.26 -8.98
N LEU A 88 -10.12 -1.50 -9.29
CA LEU A 88 -11.02 -1.86 -10.37
C LEU A 88 -12.25 -2.58 -9.80
N TRP A 89 -13.43 -2.14 -10.21
CA TRP A 89 -14.68 -2.86 -10.04
C TRP A 89 -15.23 -3.20 -11.43
N SER A 90 -15.10 -4.46 -11.81
CA SER A 90 -15.91 -5.05 -12.87
C SER A 90 -17.35 -5.20 -12.36
N ARG A 91 -18.33 -5.26 -13.26
CA ARG A 91 -19.75 -5.15 -12.90
C ARG A 91 -20.18 -6.16 -11.85
#